data_AF-A0AAJ0ZRA3-F1
#
_entry.id   AF-A0AAJ0ZRA3-F1
#
_cell.length_a   1.000
_cell.length_b   1.000
_cell.length_c   1.000
_cell.angle_alpha   90.00
_cell.angle_beta   90.00
_cell.angle_gamma   90.00
#
_symmetry.space_group_name_H-M   'P 1'
#
loop_
_entity.id
_entity.type
_entity.pdbx_description
1 polymer ?
#
loop_
_entity_poly.entity_id
_entity_poly.type
_entity_poly.pdbx_seq_one_letter_code
_entity_poly.pdbx_strand_id
1 'polypeptide(L)'
;MAGLEVLIESLRQAGFMLVLLWLLTLSIVYGILSHVGIPKSKTVQGVIAIAVSFLVLLAAAAGPAAVFVSNLVTAGIVIVFGLLLVVIFFEFLGVQRPEVFGKHPKFFGIALIVLLILIFIGAGGLGILNIPSIQITTPIVAILFFLVVMAVAVWVMMKETKSA
;
A
#
# COMPACT_ATOMS: atom_id res chain seq x y z
N MET A 1 -26.57 -12.99 -39.63
CA MET A 1 -26.46 -12.11 -38.44
C MET A 1 -25.91 -12.84 -37.21
N ALA A 2 -26.09 -14.16 -37.07
CA ALA A 2 -25.57 -14.93 -35.93
C ALA A 2 -24.03 -14.87 -35.69
N GLY A 3 -23.21 -14.69 -36.75
CA GLY A 3 -21.75 -14.68 -36.60
C GLY A 3 -21.17 -13.46 -35.86
N LEU A 4 -21.82 -12.28 -35.99
CA LEU A 4 -21.34 -11.05 -35.33
C LEU A 4 -21.61 -11.10 -33.82
N GLU A 5 -22.77 -11.61 -33.43
CA GLU A 5 -23.15 -11.77 -32.01
C GLU A 5 -22.22 -12.75 -31.29
N VAL A 6 -21.88 -13.88 -31.92
CA VAL A 6 -20.92 -14.85 -31.39
C VAL A 6 -19.53 -14.24 -31.23
N LEU A 7 -19.08 -13.42 -32.18
CA LEU A 7 -17.80 -12.73 -32.10
C LEU A 7 -17.78 -11.71 -30.93
N ILE A 8 -18.84 -10.90 -30.80
CA ILE A 8 -18.95 -9.91 -29.73
C ILE A 8 -19.00 -10.60 -28.36
N GLU A 9 -19.75 -11.68 -28.23
CA GLU A 9 -19.81 -12.49 -27.01
C GLU A 9 -18.43 -13.06 -26.66
N SER A 10 -17.73 -13.60 -27.66
CA SER A 10 -16.39 -14.17 -27.48
C SER A 10 -15.38 -13.11 -27.04
N LEU A 11 -15.41 -11.92 -27.63
CA LEU A 11 -14.55 -10.80 -27.24
C LEU A 11 -14.87 -10.29 -25.83
N ARG A 12 -16.16 -10.24 -25.47
CA ARG A 12 -16.58 -9.86 -24.12
C ARG A 12 -16.08 -10.86 -23.08
N GLN A 13 -16.24 -12.16 -23.33
CA GLN A 13 -15.75 -13.24 -22.46
C GLN A 13 -14.22 -13.26 -22.38
N ALA A 14 -13.53 -12.94 -23.48
CA ALA A 14 -12.07 -12.80 -23.50
C ALA A 14 -11.56 -11.56 -22.75
N GLY A 15 -12.44 -10.72 -22.20
CA GLY A 15 -12.06 -9.54 -21.44
C GLY A 15 -11.57 -8.38 -22.32
N PHE A 16 -12.00 -8.30 -23.58
CA PHE A 16 -11.62 -7.20 -24.49
C PHE A 16 -11.91 -5.82 -23.89
N MET A 17 -13.02 -5.68 -23.15
CA MET A 17 -13.36 -4.43 -22.45
C MET A 17 -12.33 -4.05 -21.36
N LEU A 18 -11.75 -5.04 -20.69
CA LEU A 18 -10.69 -4.84 -19.69
C LEU A 18 -9.38 -4.41 -20.36
N VAL A 19 -9.06 -4.96 -21.54
CA VAL A 19 -7.90 -4.54 -22.33
C VAL A 19 -8.05 -3.09 -22.79
N LEU A 20 -9.24 -2.69 -23.25
CA LEU A 20 -9.52 -1.29 -23.61
C LEU A 20 -9.38 -0.35 -22.41
N LEU A 21 -9.88 -0.74 -21.24
CA LEU A 21 -9.74 0.04 -20.00
C LEU A 21 -8.25 0.19 -19.60
N TRP A 22 -7.47 -0.88 -19.74
CA TRP A 22 -6.03 -0.86 -19.48
C TRP A 22 -5.28 0.08 -20.43
N LEU A 23 -5.55 0.00 -21.74
CA LEU A 23 -4.98 0.88 -22.75
C LEU A 23 -5.35 2.35 -22.52
N LEU A 24 -6.63 2.61 -22.20
CA LEU A 24 -7.13 3.94 -21.91
C LEU A 24 -6.42 4.53 -20.69
N THR A 25 -6.31 3.78 -19.60
CA THR A 25 -5.63 4.21 -18.38
C THR A 25 -4.15 4.50 -18.65
N LEU A 26 -3.47 3.61 -19.38
CA LEU A 26 -2.08 3.80 -19.77
C LEU A 26 -1.90 5.11 -20.56
N SER A 27 -2.77 5.35 -21.54
CA SER A 27 -2.72 6.55 -22.37
C SER A 27 -2.94 7.83 -21.56
N ILE A 28 -3.96 7.84 -20.68
CA ILE A 28 -4.25 8.98 -19.81
C ILE A 28 -3.08 9.26 -18.87
N VAL A 29 -2.60 8.25 -18.14
CA VAL A 29 -1.53 8.43 -17.14
C VAL A 29 -0.24 8.86 -17.80
N TYR A 30 0.14 8.24 -18.93
CA TYR A 30 1.31 8.66 -19.69
C TYR A 30 1.17 10.10 -20.23
N GLY A 31 -0.02 10.45 -20.74
CA GLY A 31 -0.32 11.81 -21.20
C GLY A 31 -0.17 12.86 -20.10
N ILE A 32 -0.72 12.59 -18.90
CA ILE A 32 -0.59 13.49 -17.75
C ILE A 32 0.87 13.61 -17.30
N LEU A 33 1.59 12.49 -17.14
CA LEU A 33 2.99 12.51 -16.69
C LEU A 33 3.91 13.22 -17.68
N SER A 34 3.68 13.04 -18.98
CA SER A 34 4.45 13.72 -20.02
C SER A 34 4.15 15.22 -20.11
N HIS A 35 2.90 15.63 -19.85
CA HIS A 35 2.51 17.04 -19.81
C HIS A 35 3.07 17.76 -18.56
N VAL A 36 3.01 17.12 -17.39
CA VAL A 36 3.49 17.69 -16.12
C VAL A 36 5.03 17.64 -16.00
N GLY A 37 5.68 16.73 -16.73
CA GLY A 37 7.15 16.62 -16.75
C GLY A 37 7.75 15.98 -15.49
N ILE A 38 6.94 15.28 -14.70
CA ILE A 38 7.36 14.59 -13.47
C ILE A 38 7.09 13.09 -13.65
N PRO A 39 8.10 12.21 -13.55
CA PRO A 39 9.55 12.47 -13.50
C PRO A 39 10.12 12.93 -14.85
N LYS A 40 11.26 13.63 -14.87
CA LYS A 40 11.87 14.16 -16.12
C LYS A 40 12.25 13.09 -17.16
N SER A 41 12.46 11.85 -16.72
CA SER A 41 12.84 10.74 -17.60
C SER A 41 11.61 10.11 -18.26
N LYS A 42 11.56 10.13 -19.60
CA LYS A 42 10.47 9.52 -20.40
C LYS A 42 10.32 8.02 -20.14
N THR A 43 11.42 7.32 -19.88
CA THR A 43 11.41 5.88 -19.56
C THR A 43 10.67 5.63 -18.24
N VAL A 44 10.94 6.43 -17.21
CA VAL A 44 10.30 6.28 -15.90
C VAL A 44 8.81 6.64 -15.99
N GLN A 45 8.44 7.66 -16.76
CA GLN A 45 7.02 7.99 -17.02
C GLN A 45 6.28 6.79 -17.66
N GLY A 46 6.90 6.11 -18.63
CA GLY A 46 6.34 4.91 -19.25
C GLY A 46 6.15 3.75 -18.27
N VAL A 47 7.16 3.47 -17.45
CA VAL A 47 7.10 2.42 -16.42
C VAL A 47 5.99 2.71 -15.40
N ILE A 48 5.87 3.95 -14.93
CA ILE A 48 4.80 4.36 -14.00
C ILE A 48 3.44 4.18 -14.66
N ALA A 49 3.26 4.64 -15.90
CA ALA A 49 1.98 4.51 -16.61
C ALA A 49 1.55 3.04 -16.79
N ILE A 50 2.50 2.15 -17.13
CA ILE A 50 2.25 0.71 -17.21
C ILE A 50 1.88 0.14 -15.84
N ALA A 51 2.64 0.47 -14.79
CA ALA A 51 2.35 -0.04 -13.45
C ALA A 51 0.96 0.39 -12.97
N VAL A 52 0.61 1.67 -13.15
CA VAL A 52 -0.69 2.22 -12.76
C VAL A 52 -1.83 1.60 -13.58
N SER A 53 -1.66 1.42 -14.89
CA SER A 53 -2.70 0.80 -15.71
C SER A 53 -2.97 -0.65 -15.31
N PHE A 54 -1.94 -1.40 -14.92
CA PHE A 54 -2.11 -2.74 -14.35
C PHE A 54 -2.84 -2.72 -13.01
N LEU A 55 -2.60 -1.73 -12.14
CA LEU A 55 -3.34 -1.59 -10.88
C LEU A 55 -4.83 -1.31 -11.12
N VAL A 56 -5.17 -0.49 -12.11
CA VAL A 56 -6.57 -0.23 -12.49
C VAL A 56 -7.24 -1.46 -13.07
N LEU A 57 -6.54 -2.22 -13.93
CA LEU A 57 -7.02 -3.50 -14.44
C LEU A 57 -7.31 -4.48 -13.29
N LEU A 58 -6.39 -4.56 -12.34
CA LEU A 58 -6.52 -5.40 -11.17
C LEU A 58 -7.74 -4.98 -10.34
N ALA A 59 -7.90 -3.69 -10.06
CA ALA A 59 -9.06 -3.15 -9.35
C ALA A 59 -10.38 -3.46 -10.07
N ALA A 60 -10.42 -3.36 -11.41
CA ALA A 60 -11.61 -3.61 -12.21
C ALA A 60 -11.98 -5.09 -12.30
N ALA A 61 -11.01 -6.00 -12.19
CA ALA A 61 -11.24 -7.45 -12.26
C ALA A 61 -11.97 -8.02 -11.02
N ALA A 62 -12.13 -7.23 -9.95
CA ALA A 62 -12.84 -7.59 -8.71
C ALA A 62 -12.41 -8.94 -8.07
N GLY A 63 -11.23 -9.45 -8.42
CA GLY A 63 -10.71 -10.73 -7.93
C GLY A 63 -9.98 -10.60 -6.58
N PRO A 64 -9.56 -11.73 -5.99
CA PRO A 64 -8.82 -11.73 -4.71
C PRO A 64 -7.57 -10.85 -4.72
N ALA A 65 -6.89 -10.75 -5.87
CA ALA A 65 -5.72 -9.89 -6.04
C ALA A 65 -6.08 -8.39 -6.03
N ALA A 66 -7.26 -8.02 -6.54
CA ALA A 66 -7.80 -6.66 -6.46
C ALA A 66 -8.04 -6.23 -5.01
N VAL A 67 -8.67 -7.12 -4.25
CA VAL A 67 -8.96 -6.94 -2.83
C VAL A 67 -7.66 -6.81 -2.04
N PHE A 68 -6.67 -7.69 -2.30
CA PHE A 68 -5.36 -7.60 -1.66
C PHE A 68 -4.66 -6.27 -1.94
N VAL A 69 -4.59 -5.83 -3.20
CA VAL A 69 -3.94 -4.56 -3.55
C VAL A 69 -4.68 -3.37 -2.93
N SER A 70 -6.01 -3.37 -2.96
CA SER A 70 -6.81 -2.34 -2.28
C SER A 70 -6.51 -2.28 -0.78
N ASN A 71 -6.47 -3.43 -0.12
CA ASN A 71 -6.15 -3.51 1.31
C ASN A 71 -4.69 -3.11 1.59
N LEU A 72 -3.76 -3.47 0.73
CA LEU A 72 -2.34 -3.11 0.85
C LEU A 72 -2.15 -1.60 0.72
N VAL A 73 -2.78 -0.96 -0.26
CA VAL A 73 -2.76 0.50 -0.43
C VAL A 73 -3.42 1.19 0.77
N THR A 74 -4.58 0.69 1.22
CA THR A 74 -5.27 1.23 2.40
C THR A 74 -4.40 1.15 3.64
N ALA A 75 -3.80 -0.02 3.90
CA ALA A 75 -2.88 -0.22 5.02
C ALA A 75 -1.64 0.69 4.89
N GLY A 76 -1.07 0.82 3.70
CA GLY A 76 0.03 1.73 3.41
C GLY A 76 -0.31 3.18 3.76
N ILE A 77 -1.48 3.68 3.33
CA ILE A 77 -1.95 5.03 3.65
C ILE A 77 -2.10 5.22 5.17
N VAL A 78 -2.72 4.27 5.86
CA VAL A 78 -2.91 4.31 7.33
C VAL A 78 -1.56 4.42 8.05
N ILE A 79 -0.53 3.74 7.55
CA ILE A 79 0.81 3.76 8.17
C ILE A 79 1.51 5.07 7.92
N VAL A 80 1.47 5.57 6.68
CA VAL A 80 2.05 6.89 6.39
C VAL A 80 1.39 7.95 7.27
N PHE A 81 0.06 7.90 7.43
CA PHE A 81 -0.66 8.78 8.36
C PHE A 81 -0.28 8.57 9.83
N GLY A 82 -0.19 7.32 10.29
CA GLY A 82 0.21 7.01 11.67
C GLY A 82 1.63 7.47 11.98
N LEU A 83 2.56 7.29 11.04
CA LEU A 83 3.94 7.74 11.17
C LEU A 83 4.02 9.27 11.14
N LEU A 84 3.22 9.93 10.31
CA LEU A 84 3.04 11.40 10.33
C LEU A 84 2.56 11.90 11.70
N LEU A 85 1.56 11.25 12.30
CA LEU A 85 1.09 11.61 13.64
C LEU A 85 2.17 11.48 14.70
N VAL A 86 2.95 10.40 14.67
CA VAL A 86 4.10 10.21 15.59
C VAL A 86 5.12 11.34 15.43
N VAL A 87 5.44 11.72 14.19
CA VAL A 87 6.36 12.84 13.90
C VAL A 87 5.82 14.18 14.43
N ILE A 88 4.50 14.42 14.32
CA ILE A 88 3.85 15.61 14.88
C ILE A 88 3.94 15.60 16.41
N PHE A 89 3.67 14.48 17.07
CA PHE A 89 3.79 14.36 18.52
C PHE A 89 5.23 14.61 19.01
N PHE A 90 6.23 14.07 18.32
CA PHE A 90 7.63 14.34 18.67
C PHE A 90 8.00 15.82 18.54
N GLU A 91 7.50 16.50 17.50
CA GLU A 91 7.73 17.93 17.33
C GLU A 91 7.01 18.75 18.43
N PHE A 92 5.79 18.36 18.80
CA PHE A 92 5.04 19.01 19.89
C PHE A 92 5.68 18.82 21.26
N LEU A 93 6.33 17.67 21.49
CA LEU A 93 7.05 17.35 22.73
C LEU A 93 8.46 17.95 22.79
N GLY A 94 8.90 18.66 21.74
CA GLY A 94 10.22 19.27 21.67
C GLY A 94 11.37 18.26 21.52
N VAL A 95 11.07 17.00 21.16
CA VAL A 95 12.07 15.95 20.94
C VAL A 95 12.79 16.24 19.62
N GLN A 96 14.07 16.61 19.70
CA GLN A 96 14.86 16.90 18.52
C GLN A 96 15.08 15.62 17.68
N ARG A 97 14.68 15.71 16.40
CA ARG A 97 14.51 14.61 15.43
C ARG A 97 15.71 13.65 15.14
N PRO A 98 16.99 13.86 15.51
CA PRO A 98 18.04 12.91 15.09
C PRO A 98 18.35 11.75 16.05
N GLU A 99 18.15 11.87 17.36
CA GLU A 99 18.82 10.92 18.28
C GLU A 99 18.15 9.55 18.41
N VAL A 100 16.82 9.47 18.29
CA VAL A 100 16.08 8.21 18.46
C VAL A 100 16.33 7.25 17.30
N PHE A 101 16.48 7.77 16.08
CA PHE A 101 16.75 6.96 14.88
C PHE A 101 18.22 6.51 14.80
N GLY A 102 19.15 7.30 15.33
CA GLY A 102 20.58 6.99 15.30
C GLY A 102 21.06 6.03 16.38
N LYS A 103 20.44 6.03 17.58
CA LYS A 103 20.95 5.27 18.74
C LYS A 103 20.71 3.75 18.68
N HIS A 104 19.67 3.27 17.99
CA HIS A 104 19.34 1.82 17.93
C HIS A 104 18.83 1.34 16.56
N PRO A 105 19.68 1.33 15.51
CA PRO A 105 19.26 0.99 14.14
C PRO A 105 18.75 -0.46 14.00
N LYS A 106 19.31 -1.41 14.76
CA LYS A 106 18.89 -2.82 14.70
C LYS A 106 17.47 -3.03 15.24
N PHE A 107 17.12 -2.37 16.35
CA PHE A 107 15.78 -2.49 16.94
C PHE A 107 14.72 -1.84 16.04
N PHE A 108 15.04 -0.70 15.44
CA PHE A 108 14.16 -0.04 14.49
C PHE A 108 13.94 -0.88 13.22
N GLY A 109 15.00 -1.47 12.67
CA GLY A 109 14.89 -2.38 11.53
C GLY A 109 14.01 -3.60 11.81
N ILE A 110 14.14 -4.20 13.01
CA ILE A 110 13.27 -5.31 13.43
C ILE A 110 11.81 -4.84 13.56
N ALA A 111 11.57 -3.69 14.20
CA ALA A 111 10.22 -3.14 14.32
C ALA A 111 9.58 -2.88 12.96
N LEU A 112 10.35 -2.36 11.98
CA LEU A 112 9.89 -2.11 10.61
C LEU A 112 9.59 -3.40 9.84
N ILE A 113 10.40 -4.45 10.03
CA ILE A 113 10.15 -5.76 9.42
C ILE A 113 8.88 -6.40 10.01
N VAL A 114 8.72 -6.35 11.34
CA VAL A 114 7.51 -6.83 12.02
C VAL A 114 6.28 -6.06 11.52
N LEU A 115 6.41 -4.75 11.35
CA LEU A 115 5.38 -3.91 10.73
C LEU A 115 5.01 -4.43 9.34
N LEU A 116 5.98 -4.63 8.46
CA LEU A 116 5.78 -5.14 7.10
C LEU A 116 5.02 -6.47 7.06
N ILE A 117 5.36 -7.39 7.97
CA ILE A 117 4.68 -8.69 8.08
C ILE A 117 3.23 -8.50 8.55
N LEU A 118 2.99 -7.67 9.56
CA LEU A 118 1.64 -7.35 10.05
C LEU A 118 0.77 -6.72 8.96
N ILE A 119 1.34 -5.83 8.14
CA ILE A 119 0.65 -5.22 6.99
C ILE A 119 0.27 -6.29 5.98
N PHE A 120 1.21 -7.15 5.61
CA PHE A 120 0.98 -8.21 4.64
C PHE A 120 -0.15 -9.13 5.09
N ILE A 121 -0.16 -9.50 6.38
CA ILE A 121 -1.23 -10.29 6.98
C ILE A 121 -2.56 -9.53 6.97
N GLY A 122 -2.58 -8.28 7.43
CA GLY A 122 -3.79 -7.43 7.46
C GLY A 122 -4.35 -7.07 6.09
N ALA A 123 -3.49 -7.01 5.07
CA ALA A 123 -3.90 -6.79 3.68
C ALA A 123 -4.53 -8.05 3.05
N GLY A 124 -4.51 -9.19 3.73
CA GLY A 124 -5.02 -10.46 3.23
C GLY A 124 -3.99 -11.26 2.42
N GLY A 125 -2.69 -11.00 2.60
CA GLY A 125 -1.62 -11.72 1.90
C GLY A 125 -1.61 -13.23 2.15
N LEU A 126 -2.12 -13.68 3.30
CA LEU A 126 -2.32 -15.10 3.59
C LEU A 126 -3.33 -15.77 2.63
N GLY A 127 -4.33 -15.03 2.18
CA GLY A 127 -5.33 -15.52 1.22
C GLY A 127 -4.76 -15.74 -0.19
N ILE A 128 -3.73 -14.99 -0.59
CA ILE A 128 -3.01 -15.21 -1.86
C ILE A 128 -2.22 -16.51 -1.83
N LEU A 129 -1.63 -16.85 -0.68
CA LEU A 129 -0.80 -18.04 -0.52
C LEU A 129 -1.62 -19.33 -0.34
N ASN A 130 -2.95 -19.25 -0.41
CA ASN A 130 -3.89 -20.36 -0.16
C ASN A 130 -3.62 -21.08 1.17
N ILE A 131 -3.06 -20.35 2.15
CA ILE A 131 -2.84 -20.86 3.50
C ILE A 131 -4.19 -20.76 4.21
N PRO A 132 -4.72 -21.85 4.81
CA PRO A 132 -6.00 -21.83 5.51
C PRO A 132 -6.00 -20.69 6.53
N SER A 133 -6.91 -19.73 6.32
CA SER A 133 -6.89 -18.46 7.02
C SER A 133 -7.23 -18.67 8.49
N ILE A 134 -6.26 -18.41 9.38
CA ILE A 134 -6.62 -17.87 10.69
C ILE A 134 -7.40 -16.58 10.38
N GLN A 135 -8.66 -16.50 10.80
CA GLN A 135 -9.51 -15.33 10.55
C GLN A 135 -9.03 -14.14 11.40
N ILE A 136 -7.89 -13.59 11.03
CA ILE A 136 -7.42 -12.32 11.55
C ILE A 136 -8.19 -11.25 10.78
N THR A 137 -9.28 -10.78 11.38
CA THR A 137 -10.11 -9.76 10.77
C THR A 137 -9.34 -8.43 10.68
N THR A 138 -9.62 -7.64 9.64
CA THR A 138 -9.02 -6.31 9.42
C THR A 138 -9.05 -5.40 10.66
N PRO A 139 -10.14 -5.37 11.46
CA PRO A 139 -10.17 -4.63 12.73
C PRO A 139 -9.13 -5.10 13.75
N ILE A 140 -8.88 -6.41 13.85
CA ILE A 140 -7.90 -6.97 14.79
C ILE A 140 -6.48 -6.52 14.41
N VAL A 141 -6.13 -6.51 13.12
CA VAL A 141 -4.81 -6.03 12.69
C VAL A 141 -4.64 -4.53 12.93
N ALA A 142 -5.68 -3.73 12.69
CA ALA A 142 -5.65 -2.30 12.97
C ALA A 142 -5.47 -2.01 14.47
N ILE A 143 -6.16 -2.77 15.34
CA ILE A 143 -6.03 -2.68 16.80
C ILE A 143 -4.62 -3.10 17.24
N LEU A 144 -4.09 -4.22 16.71
CA LEU A 144 -2.73 -4.67 17.03
C LEU A 144 -1.68 -3.66 16.57
N PHE A 145 -1.83 -3.08 15.38
CA PHE A 145 -0.97 -2.00 14.89
C PHE A 145 -1.02 -0.79 15.83
N PHE A 146 -2.21 -0.32 16.19
CA PHE A 146 -2.38 0.81 17.10
C PHE A 146 -1.74 0.54 18.47
N LEU A 147 -1.90 -0.67 19.01
CA LEU A 147 -1.28 -1.09 20.28
C LEU A 147 0.26 -1.11 20.18
N VAL A 148 0.83 -1.58 19.09
CA VAL A 148 2.29 -1.59 18.88
C VAL A 148 2.82 -0.16 18.79
N VAL A 149 2.18 0.72 18.01
CA VAL A 149 2.58 2.13 17.89
C VAL A 149 2.48 2.84 19.24
N MET A 150 1.38 2.64 19.98
CA MET A 150 1.19 3.14 21.34
C MET A 150 2.28 2.63 22.30
N ALA A 151 2.57 1.34 22.27
CA ALA A 151 3.60 0.74 23.14
C ALA A 151 4.99 1.31 22.83
N VAL A 152 5.32 1.51 21.55
CA VAL A 152 6.58 2.16 21.14
C VAL A 152 6.60 3.62 21.60
N ALA A 153 5.52 4.37 21.42
CA ALA A 153 5.43 5.76 21.85
C ALA A 153 5.59 5.90 23.38
N VAL A 154 4.88 5.07 24.16
CA VAL A 154 5.00 5.04 25.63
C VAL A 154 6.40 4.62 26.08
N TRP A 155 6.98 3.61 25.44
CA TRP A 155 8.34 3.15 25.76
C TRP A 155 9.38 4.24 25.50
N VAL A 156 9.25 4.97 24.39
CA VAL A 156 10.11 6.12 24.09
C VAL A 156 9.92 7.22 25.15
N MET A 157 8.68 7.58 25.50
CA MET A 157 8.40 8.59 26.53
C MET A 157 9.00 8.21 27.90
N MET A 158 8.86 6.95 28.33
CA MET A 158 9.41 6.48 29.61
C MET A 158 10.93 6.47 29.66
N LYS A 159 11.60 6.32 28.51
CA LYS A 159 13.07 6.37 28.44
C LYS A 159 13.60 7.78 28.68
N GLU A 160 12.89 8.81 28.22
CA GLU A 160 13.29 10.20 28.45
C GLU A 160 13.09 10.62 29.91
N THR A 161 12.06 10.11 30.60
CA THR A 161 11.84 10.42 32.02
C THR A 161 12.90 9.83 32.96
N LYS A 162 13.63 8.78 32.54
CA LYS A 162 14.70 8.16 33.35
C LYS A 162 16.09 8.82 33.15
N SER A 163 16.20 9.78 32.23
CA SER A 163 17.45 10.52 31.99
C SER A 163 17.42 11.96 32.52
N ALA A 164 16.38 12.33 33.28
CA ALA A 164 16.33 13.52 34.13
C ALA A 164 16.52 13.10 35.61
#